data_AF-A0A835II76-F1
#
_entry.id   AF-A0A835II76-F1
#
_cell.length_a   1.000
_cell.length_b   1.000
_cell.length_c   1.000
_cell.angle_alpha   90.00
_cell.angle_beta   90.00
_cell.angle_gamma   90.00
#
_symmetry.space_group_name_H-M   'P 1'
#
loop_
_entity.id
_entity.type
_entity.pdbx_description
1 polymer ?
#
loop_
_entity_poly.entity_id
_entity_poly.type
_entity_poly.pdbx_seq_one_letter_code
_entity_poly.pdbx_strand_id
1 'polypeptide(L)'
;MPFSVLLLFSSFFRMRFLKGHNFMPWFQRRRTVAEQEQHRLWRQARLRTEIQQYLLKMSELEIVDSFNVIEKHLLGEIQLQHSGRSSADSVVACQKLKGDLQAVFKVLPKDMQQLLLFNPQRASLLQGSLEVTKVPGHPSILVEVVSPHSPR
;
A
#
# COMPACT_ATOMS: atom_id res chain seq x y z
N MET A 1 -39.89 13.27 -35.33
CA MET A 1 -39.27 14.52 -34.87
C MET A 1 -39.04 14.68 -33.34
N PRO A 2 -39.00 13.66 -32.45
CA PRO A 2 -38.75 13.89 -31.02
C PRO A 2 -37.27 13.77 -30.57
N PHE A 3 -36.41 13.10 -31.35
CA PHE A 3 -35.03 12.79 -30.94
C PHE A 3 -34.11 14.02 -30.85
N SER A 4 -34.29 15.01 -31.73
CA SER A 4 -33.44 16.21 -31.77
C SER A 4 -33.63 17.13 -30.56
N VAL A 5 -34.86 17.20 -30.01
CA VAL A 5 -35.18 18.03 -28.83
C VAL A 5 -34.60 17.41 -27.55
N LEU A 6 -34.64 16.08 -27.43
CA LEU A 6 -34.03 15.32 -26.33
C LEU A 6 -32.50 15.46 -26.29
N LEU A 7 -31.84 15.43 -27.45
CA LEU A 7 -30.38 15.63 -27.54
C LEU A 7 -29.96 17.07 -27.21
N LEU A 8 -30.73 18.07 -27.66
CA LEU A 8 -30.48 19.47 -27.32
C LEU A 8 -30.72 19.75 -25.82
N PHE A 9 -31.79 19.21 -25.23
CA PHE A 9 -32.03 19.31 -23.79
C PHE A 9 -30.94 18.61 -22.97
N SER A 10 -30.50 17.43 -23.39
CA SER A 10 -29.40 16.69 -22.74
C SER A 10 -28.08 17.45 -22.83
N SER A 11 -27.76 18.03 -23.99
CA SER A 11 -26.54 18.82 -24.21
C SER A 11 -26.54 20.12 -23.40
N PHE A 12 -27.68 20.83 -23.37
CA PHE A 12 -27.84 22.06 -22.60
C PHE A 12 -27.79 21.80 -21.08
N PHE A 13 -28.45 20.75 -20.60
CA PHE A 13 -28.41 20.35 -19.19
C PHE A 13 -27.00 19.92 -18.79
N ARG A 14 -26.28 19.18 -19.65
CA ARG A 14 -24.89 18.79 -19.42
C ARG A 14 -23.96 20.01 -19.32
N MET A 15 -24.09 20.98 -20.23
CA MET A 15 -23.30 22.23 -20.17
C MET A 15 -23.59 23.04 -18.91
N ARG A 16 -24.85 23.13 -18.47
CA ARG A 16 -25.23 23.83 -17.23
C ARG A 16 -24.80 23.08 -15.98
N PHE A 17 -24.84 21.75 -16.00
CA PHE A 17 -24.37 20.90 -14.92
C PHE A 17 -22.86 21.10 -14.71
N LEU A 18 -22.06 21.02 -15.78
CA LEU A 18 -20.60 21.23 -15.73
C LEU A 18 -20.19 22.61 -15.22
N LYS A 19 -21.00 23.65 -15.45
CA LYS A 19 -20.78 25.01 -14.96
C LYS A 19 -21.42 25.30 -13.59
N GLY A 20 -22.17 24.35 -13.04
CA GLY A 20 -22.91 24.52 -11.79
C GLY A 20 -22.12 24.11 -10.56
N HIS A 21 -22.46 24.68 -9.40
CA HIS A 21 -21.87 24.36 -8.10
C HIS A 21 -22.01 22.87 -7.70
N ASN A 22 -22.90 22.11 -8.35
CA ASN A 22 -23.12 20.69 -8.10
C ASN A 22 -22.16 19.76 -8.85
N PHE A 23 -21.42 20.26 -9.86
CA PHE A 23 -20.48 19.43 -10.62
C PHE A 23 -19.35 18.91 -9.75
N MET A 24 -18.71 19.80 -8.99
CA MET A 24 -17.50 19.44 -8.24
C MET A 24 -17.78 18.35 -7.19
N PRO A 25 -18.83 18.45 -6.34
CA PRO A 25 -19.15 17.37 -5.40
C PRO A 25 -19.54 16.06 -6.08
N TRP A 26 -20.27 16.11 -7.20
CA TRP A 26 -20.63 14.91 -7.97
C TRP A 26 -19.39 14.25 -8.60
N PHE A 27 -18.51 15.05 -9.20
CA PHE A 27 -17.28 14.59 -9.83
C PHE A 27 -16.33 14.00 -8.80
N GLN A 28 -16.18 14.65 -7.64
CA GLN A 28 -15.39 14.14 -6.53
C GLN A 28 -15.92 12.78 -6.06
N ARG A 29 -17.24 12.63 -5.84
CA ARG A 29 -17.82 11.32 -5.48
C ARG A 29 -17.51 10.25 -6.52
N ARG A 30 -17.71 10.56 -7.81
CA ARG A 30 -17.43 9.63 -8.92
C ARG A 30 -15.95 9.25 -8.98
N ARG A 31 -15.06 10.22 -8.81
CA ARG A 31 -13.61 10.01 -8.76
C ARG A 31 -13.21 9.14 -7.57
N THR A 32 -13.72 9.43 -6.38
CA THR A 32 -13.46 8.64 -5.17
C THR A 32 -13.90 7.18 -5.35
N VAL A 33 -15.07 6.93 -5.95
CA VAL A 33 -15.53 5.56 -6.23
C VAL A 33 -14.62 4.87 -7.23
N ALA A 34 -14.21 5.55 -8.30
CA ALA A 34 -13.30 5.00 -9.30
C ALA A 34 -11.92 4.68 -8.72
N GLU A 35 -11.35 5.56 -7.90
CA GLU A 35 -10.07 5.35 -7.22
C GLU A 35 -10.14 4.17 -6.24
N GLN A 36 -11.25 4.03 -5.50
CA GLN A 36 -11.47 2.88 -4.62
C GLN A 36 -11.54 1.56 -5.40
N GLU A 37 -12.25 1.54 -6.53
CA GLU A 37 -12.36 0.33 -7.35
C GLU A 37 -11.04 -0.03 -8.02
N GLN A 38 -10.30 0.96 -8.54
CA GLN A 38 -8.96 0.75 -9.08
C GLN A 38 -8.03 0.16 -8.02
N HIS A 39 -8.08 0.70 -6.80
CA HIS A 39 -7.28 0.18 -5.69
C HIS A 39 -7.69 -1.25 -5.29
N ARG A 40 -8.99 -1.56 -5.31
CA ARG A 40 -9.51 -2.92 -5.08
C ARG A 40 -8.99 -3.91 -6.13
N LEU A 41 -9.08 -3.56 -7.41
CA LEU A 41 -8.59 -4.38 -8.51
C LEU A 41 -7.08 -4.56 -8.45
N TRP A 42 -6.35 -3.49 -8.14
CA TRP A 42 -4.90 -3.55 -7.95
C TRP A 42 -4.53 -4.52 -6.83
N ARG A 43 -5.19 -4.48 -5.67
CA ARG A 43 -4.95 -5.44 -4.58
C ARG A 43 -5.16 -6.87 -5.04
N GLN A 44 -6.29 -7.13 -5.72
CA GLN A 44 -6.60 -8.46 -6.22
C GLN A 44 -5.54 -8.97 -7.23
N ALA A 45 -5.13 -8.11 -8.16
CA ALA A 45 -4.08 -8.45 -9.13
C ALA A 45 -2.74 -8.71 -8.41
N ARG A 46 -2.40 -7.88 -7.42
CA ARG A 46 -1.14 -7.98 -6.69
C ARG A 46 -1.03 -9.26 -5.88
N LEU A 47 -2.11 -9.67 -5.20
CA LEU A 47 -2.15 -10.92 -4.45
C LEU A 47 -1.95 -12.16 -5.33
N ARG A 48 -2.37 -12.08 -6.60
CA ARG A 48 -2.23 -13.18 -7.57
C ARG A 48 -0.88 -13.21 -8.29
N THR A 49 -0.09 -12.14 -8.18
CA THR A 49 1.12 -11.96 -8.99
C THR A 49 2.36 -12.38 -8.21
N GLU A 50 3.18 -13.24 -8.82
CA GLU A 50 4.50 -13.59 -8.31
C GLU A 50 5.56 -12.63 -8.85
N ILE A 51 6.01 -11.67 -8.02
CA ILE A 51 6.91 -10.59 -8.45
C ILE A 51 8.26 -11.12 -8.96
N GLN A 52 8.76 -12.24 -8.41
CA GLN A 52 10.07 -12.79 -8.75
C GLN A 52 10.22 -13.09 -10.25
N GLN A 53 9.15 -13.51 -10.92
CA GLN A 53 9.16 -13.79 -12.36
C GLN A 53 9.39 -12.53 -13.21
N TYR A 54 8.99 -11.37 -12.70
CA TYR A 54 9.14 -10.08 -13.37
C TYR A 54 10.51 -9.46 -13.09
N LEU A 55 11.01 -9.62 -11.86
CA LEU A 55 12.32 -9.07 -11.47
C LEU A 55 13.46 -9.62 -12.33
N LEU A 56 13.37 -10.86 -12.79
CA LEU A 56 14.37 -11.47 -13.68
C LEU A 56 14.48 -10.80 -15.06
N LYS A 57 13.44 -10.08 -15.49
CA LYS A 57 13.37 -9.42 -16.80
C LYS A 57 13.56 -7.91 -16.72
N MET A 58 13.55 -7.36 -15.51
CA MET A 58 13.64 -5.92 -15.27
C MET A 58 15.11 -5.48 -15.18
N SER A 59 15.38 -4.30 -15.70
CA SER A 59 16.64 -3.60 -15.46
C SER A 59 16.75 -3.15 -14.01
N GLU A 60 17.97 -2.88 -13.55
CA GLU A 60 18.21 -2.39 -12.19
C GLU A 60 17.36 -1.16 -11.86
N LEU A 61 17.26 -0.20 -12.79
CA LEU A 61 16.48 1.01 -12.60
C LEU A 61 14.98 0.71 -12.41
N GLU A 62 14.43 -0.23 -13.16
CA GLU A 62 13.03 -0.69 -13.02
C GLU A 62 12.81 -1.44 -11.70
N ILE A 63 13.82 -2.17 -11.21
CA ILE A 63 13.77 -2.85 -9.91
C ILE A 63 13.74 -1.82 -8.78
N VAL A 64 14.54 -0.75 -8.87
CA VAL A 64 14.54 0.36 -7.90
C VAL A 64 13.21 1.11 -7.92
N ASP A 65 12.66 1.40 -9.10
CA ASP A 65 11.34 2.03 -9.20
C ASP A 65 10.25 1.14 -8.60
N SER A 66 10.29 -0.15 -8.89
CA SER A 66 9.39 -1.15 -8.31
C SER A 66 9.47 -1.17 -6.79
N PHE A 67 10.67 -1.05 -6.20
CA PHE A 67 10.83 -0.93 -4.75
C PHE A 67 10.05 0.26 -4.19
N ASN A 68 10.23 1.44 -4.77
CA ASN A 68 9.57 2.67 -4.31
C ASN A 68 8.04 2.60 -4.46
N VAL A 69 7.56 2.00 -5.55
CA VAL A 69 6.12 1.81 -5.78
C VAL A 69 5.52 0.86 -4.74
N ILE A 70 6.19 -0.26 -4.46
CA ILE A 70 5.74 -1.24 -3.46
C ILE A 70 5.77 -0.64 -2.05
N GLU A 71 6.83 0.10 -1.71
CA GLU A 71 6.95 0.83 -0.45
C GLU A 71 5.78 1.79 -0.25
N LYS A 72 5.49 2.63 -1.25
CA LYS A 72 4.36 3.58 -1.20
C LYS A 72 3.03 2.88 -0.97
N HIS A 73 2.79 1.76 -1.66
CA HIS A 73 1.57 0.99 -1.47
C HIS A 73 1.49 0.32 -0.09
N LEU A 74 2.61 -0.21 0.41
CA LEU A 74 2.68 -0.81 1.74
C LEU A 74 2.35 0.22 2.83
N LEU A 75 2.92 1.42 2.75
CA LEU A 75 2.62 2.51 3.67
C LEU A 75 1.14 2.91 3.61
N GLY A 76 0.56 2.95 2.40
CA GLY A 76 -0.87 3.19 2.22
C GLY A 76 -1.76 2.15 2.91
N GLU A 77 -1.42 0.87 2.79
CA GLU A 77 -2.14 -0.22 3.48
C GLU A 77 -2.00 -0.12 5.00
N ILE A 78 -0.80 0.15 5.51
CA ILE A 78 -0.55 0.33 6.96
C ILE A 78 -1.38 1.50 7.49
N GLN A 79 -1.39 2.63 6.80
CA GLN A 79 -2.21 3.79 7.19
C GLN A 79 -3.71 3.46 7.18
N LEU A 80 -4.17 2.70 6.17
CA LEU A 80 -5.55 2.24 6.10
C LEU A 80 -5.89 1.37 7.32
N GLN A 81 -4.97 0.50 7.75
CA GLN A 81 -5.14 -0.33 8.93
C GLN A 81 -5.28 0.50 10.21
N HIS A 82 -4.44 1.51 10.40
CA HIS A 82 -4.50 2.41 11.56
C HIS A 82 -5.76 3.28 11.59
N SER A 83 -6.33 3.61 10.43
CA SER A 83 -7.56 4.41 10.34
C SER A 83 -8.85 3.66 10.73
N GLY A 84 -8.75 2.37 11.10
CA GLY A 84 -9.92 1.54 11.40
C GLY A 84 -10.72 1.11 10.17
N ARG A 85 -10.30 1.52 8.96
CA ARG A 85 -10.86 1.07 7.67
C ARG A 85 -10.18 -0.21 7.16
N SER A 86 -9.56 -0.96 8.06
CA SER A 86 -8.87 -2.20 7.74
C SER A 86 -9.87 -3.27 7.31
N SER A 87 -9.51 -4.01 6.27
CA SER A 87 -10.24 -5.20 5.82
C SER A 87 -9.30 -6.39 5.90
N ALA A 88 -9.83 -7.62 5.97
CA ALA A 88 -9.00 -8.83 5.88
C ALA A 88 -8.06 -8.78 4.66
N ASP A 89 -8.57 -8.29 3.53
CA ASP A 89 -7.81 -8.08 2.30
C ASP A 89 -6.63 -7.11 2.46
N SER A 90 -6.75 -6.09 3.33
CA SER A 90 -5.66 -5.13 3.60
C SER A 90 -4.54 -5.77 4.41
N VAL A 91 -4.86 -6.66 5.35
CA VAL A 91 -3.85 -7.40 6.13
C VAL A 91 -3.07 -8.35 5.22
N VAL A 92 -3.78 -9.11 4.38
CA VAL A 92 -3.16 -10.04 3.43
C VAL A 92 -2.33 -9.28 2.38
N ALA A 93 -2.84 -8.15 1.85
CA ALA A 93 -2.09 -7.30 0.93
C ALA A 93 -0.82 -6.74 1.58
N CYS A 94 -0.89 -6.26 2.83
CA CYS A 94 0.27 -5.76 3.57
C CYS A 94 1.35 -6.85 3.73
N GLN A 95 0.97 -8.09 4.07
CA GLN A 95 1.90 -9.22 4.16
C GLN A 95 2.54 -9.55 2.80
N LYS A 96 1.73 -9.60 1.74
CA LYS A 96 2.24 -9.86 0.37
C LYS A 96 3.20 -8.77 -0.09
N LEU A 97 2.87 -7.49 0.14
CA LEU A 97 3.73 -6.36 -0.22
C LEU A 97 5.05 -6.36 0.55
N LYS A 98 5.05 -6.75 1.83
CA LYS A 98 6.29 -6.95 2.60
C LYS A 98 7.18 -8.03 2.00
N GLY A 99 6.59 -9.19 1.65
CA GLY A 99 7.31 -10.27 0.99
C GLY A 99 7.86 -9.86 -0.38
N ASP A 100 7.07 -9.15 -1.17
CA ASP A 100 7.49 -8.63 -2.47
C ASP A 100 8.62 -7.59 -2.34
N LEU A 101 8.54 -6.68 -1.36
CA LEU A 101 9.57 -5.69 -1.07
C LEU A 101 10.89 -6.37 -0.70
N GLN A 102 10.83 -7.44 0.09
CA GLN A 102 12.01 -8.24 0.43
C GLN A 102 12.59 -8.97 -0.80
N ALA A 103 11.74 -9.48 -1.68
CA ALA A 103 12.20 -10.12 -2.92
C ALA A 103 12.93 -9.12 -3.83
N VAL A 104 12.39 -7.91 -3.98
CA VAL A 104 13.03 -6.81 -4.72
C VAL A 104 14.36 -6.44 -4.09
N PHE A 105 14.39 -6.25 -2.77
CA PHE A 105 15.61 -5.91 -2.04
C PHE A 105 16.74 -6.92 -2.27
N LYS A 106 16.44 -8.22 -2.25
CA LYS A 106 17.42 -9.29 -2.47
C LYS A 106 18.05 -9.31 -3.86
N VAL A 107 17.35 -8.80 -4.88
CA VAL A 107 17.85 -8.76 -6.26
C VAL A 107 18.70 -7.52 -6.52
N LEU A 108 18.52 -6.44 -5.74
CA LEU A 108 19.30 -5.22 -5.90
C LEU A 108 20.80 -5.43 -5.61
N PRO A 109 21.70 -4.68 -6.26
CA PRO A 109 23.12 -4.67 -5.93
C PRO A 109 23.39 -4.29 -4.47
N LYS A 110 24.50 -4.77 -3.91
CA LYS A 110 24.86 -4.55 -2.50
C LYS A 110 24.94 -3.07 -2.12
N ASP A 111 25.48 -2.23 -3.00
CA ASP A 111 25.63 -0.79 -2.75
C ASP A 111 24.24 -0.13 -2.61
N MET A 112 23.28 -0.56 -3.45
CA MET A 112 21.89 -0.08 -3.39
C MET A 112 21.17 -0.63 -2.15
N GLN A 113 21.40 -1.90 -1.78
CA GLN A 113 20.86 -2.46 -0.55
C GLN A 113 21.33 -1.67 0.68
N GLN A 114 22.62 -1.33 0.74
CA GLN A 114 23.19 -0.53 1.82
C GLN A 114 22.56 0.86 1.86
N LEU A 115 22.44 1.54 0.70
CA LEU A 115 21.79 2.84 0.59
C LEU A 115 20.35 2.83 1.14
N LEU A 116 19.58 1.77 0.83
CA LEU A 116 18.23 1.61 1.35
C LEU A 116 18.20 1.37 2.87
N LEU A 117 19.18 0.64 3.42
CA LEU A 117 19.29 0.37 4.86
C LEU A 117 19.76 1.58 5.69
N PHE A 118 20.48 2.53 5.09
CA PHE A 118 20.81 3.79 5.77
C PHE A 118 19.58 4.61 6.14
N ASN A 119 18.43 4.35 5.50
CA ASN A 119 17.16 4.92 5.90
C ASN A 119 16.51 4.03 6.99
N PRO A 120 16.38 4.51 8.24
CA PRO A 120 15.85 3.70 9.34
C PRO A 120 14.39 3.29 9.15
N GLN A 121 13.60 4.09 8.42
CA GLN A 121 12.20 3.74 8.11
C GLN A 121 12.17 2.57 7.13
N ARG A 122 12.99 2.59 6.09
CA ARG A 122 13.11 1.50 5.12
C ARG A 122 13.65 0.22 5.75
N ALA A 123 14.66 0.35 6.59
CA ALA A 123 15.20 -0.77 7.34
C ALA A 123 14.13 -1.44 8.22
N SER A 124 13.31 -0.67 8.94
CA SER A 124 12.25 -1.24 9.78
C SER A 124 11.14 -1.94 8.98
N LEU A 125 10.79 -1.43 7.79
CA LEU A 125 9.83 -2.09 6.88
C LEU A 125 10.34 -3.45 6.38
N LEU A 126 11.63 -3.55 6.08
CA LEU A 126 12.29 -4.79 5.67
C LEU A 126 12.47 -5.77 6.85
N GLN A 127 12.72 -5.24 8.06
CA GLN A 127 12.95 -6.03 9.27
C GLN A 127 11.66 -6.61 9.87
N GLY A 128 10.54 -5.89 9.77
CA GLY A 128 9.22 -6.37 10.22
C GLY A 128 8.64 -7.54 9.40
N SER A 129 9.35 -8.03 8.39
CA SER A 129 9.04 -9.24 7.61
C SER A 129 9.99 -10.41 7.91
N LEU A 130 11.05 -10.20 8.69
CA LEU A 130 12.04 -11.21 9.08
C LEU A 130 11.58 -12.11 10.24
N GLU A 131 10.37 -11.91 10.77
CA GLU A 131 9.78 -12.74 11.84
C GLU A 131 9.19 -14.07 11.31
N VAL A 132 9.89 -14.76 10.40
CA VAL A 132 9.78 -16.22 10.20
C VAL A 132 11.16 -16.77 9.86
N THR A 133 12.04 -16.86 10.87
CA THR A 133 12.81 -18.06 11.18
C THR A 133 13.28 -17.89 12.62
N LYS A 134 12.41 -18.27 13.56
CA LYS A 134 12.77 -18.43 14.96
C LYS A 134 13.75 -19.60 15.05
N VAL A 135 15.04 -19.31 14.96
CA VAL A 135 16.09 -20.24 15.40
C VAL A 135 15.99 -20.29 16.94
N PRO A 136 15.94 -21.48 17.57
CA PRO A 136 15.72 -21.59 19.00
C PRO A 136 17.04 -21.32 19.73
N GLY A 137 17.08 -20.24 20.49
CA GLY A 137 18.18 -19.99 21.42
C GLY A 137 18.48 -18.51 21.55
N HIS A 138 17.82 -17.86 22.50
CA HIS A 138 18.44 -17.20 23.65
C HIS A 138 17.44 -16.24 24.33
N PRO A 139 17.55 -16.08 25.66
CA PRO A 139 16.40 -15.95 26.55
C PRO A 139 15.93 -14.50 26.70
N SER A 140 14.60 -14.32 26.66
CA SER A 140 13.95 -13.11 27.12
C SER A 140 14.20 -12.94 28.61
N ILE A 141 15.03 -11.97 28.96
CA ILE A 141 15.20 -11.51 30.34
C ILE A 141 13.88 -10.84 30.75
N LEU A 142 13.14 -11.53 31.62
CA LEU A 142 12.07 -10.97 32.43
C LEU A 142 12.68 -9.84 33.28
N VAL A 143 12.36 -8.60 32.95
CA VAL A 143 12.52 -7.50 33.89
C VAL A 143 11.31 -7.56 34.82
N GLU A 144 11.52 -8.26 35.93
CA GLU A 144 10.64 -8.30 37.09
C GLU A 144 10.48 -6.88 37.66
N VAL A 145 9.32 -6.28 37.42
CA VAL A 145 8.90 -5.03 38.07
C VAL A 145 8.48 -5.38 39.49
N VAL A 146 9.44 -5.35 40.42
CA VAL A 146 9.16 -5.36 41.86
C VAL A 146 8.62 -3.98 42.24
N SER A 147 7.33 -3.92 42.56
CA SER A 147 6.65 -2.79 43.18
C SER A 147 7.03 -2.72 44.68
N PRO A 148 7.50 -1.59 45.22
CA PRO A 148 7.78 -1.47 46.65
C PRO A 148 6.51 -1.09 47.41
N HIS A 149 5.89 -2.08 48.07
CA HIS A 149 4.99 -1.80 49.19
C HIS A 149 5.82 -1.48 50.44
N SER A 150 5.67 -0.25 50.93
CA SER A 150 6.16 0.19 52.23
C SER A 150 5.14 -0.11 53.32
N PRO A 151 5.55 -0.68 54.47
CA PRO A 151 4.81 -0.50 55.71
C PRO A 151 5.72 0.02 56.83
N ARG A 152 5.35 1.15 57.44
CA ARG A 152 5.44 1.42 58.88
C ARG A 152 4.71 2.71 59.22
#